data_AF-A0A1V6CG05-F1
#
_entry.id   AF-A0A1V6CG05-F1
#
_cell.length_a   1.000
_cell.length_b   1.000
_cell.length_c   1.000
_cell.angle_alpha   90.00
_cell.angle_beta   90.00
_cell.angle_gamma   90.00
#
_symmetry.space_group_name_H-M   'P 1'
#
loop_
_entity.id
_entity.type
_entity.pdbx_description
1 polymer ?
#
loop_
_entity_poly.entity_id
_entity_poly.type
_entity_poly.pdbx_seq_one_letter_code
_entity_poly.pdbx_strand_id
1 'polypeptide(L)'
;MRKASILFRFFAFVVDILVLFFFISLLFAAIVTGYLLSSGSILIPQISLLTFIFACGSLFTFIFYFTYLTMNGGATVGKRFFQLRVLRQDGSGLNAGRAFMRAMIYPLSLTLWFVNVLSALLLDGRMIHDIVVGSWVVRVEL
;
A
#
# COMPACT_ATOMS: atom_id res chain seq x y z
N MET A 1 14.73 1.40 -20.33
CA MET A 1 13.98 1.56 -19.06
C MET A 1 14.50 2.80 -18.34
N ARG A 2 13.71 3.89 -18.30
CA ARG A 2 14.11 5.11 -17.57
C ARG A 2 13.86 4.90 -16.07
N LYS A 3 14.87 5.16 -15.22
CA LYS A 3 14.71 5.10 -13.76
C LYS A 3 13.64 6.12 -13.36
N ALA A 4 12.59 5.68 -12.67
CA ALA A 4 11.52 6.56 -12.23
C ALA A 4 12.04 7.54 -11.17
N SER A 5 11.79 8.84 -11.37
CA SER A 5 12.15 9.88 -10.40
C SER A 5 11.43 9.65 -9.07
N ILE A 6 12.14 9.90 -7.96
CA ILE A 6 11.66 9.73 -6.59
C ILE A 6 10.35 10.52 -6.36
N LEU A 7 10.21 11.70 -6.99
CA LEU A 7 9.01 12.53 -6.90
C LEU A 7 7.75 11.83 -7.44
N PHE A 8 7.84 11.15 -8.59
CA PHE A 8 6.68 10.41 -9.13
C PHE A 8 6.30 9.23 -8.23
N ARG A 9 7.27 8.63 -7.52
CA ARG A 9 6.97 7.60 -6.52
C ARG A 9 6.30 8.17 -5.29
N PHE A 10 6.71 9.38 -4.86
CA PHE A 10 6.05 10.10 -3.78
C PHE A 10 4.60 10.44 -4.13
N PHE A 11 4.35 11.04 -5.30
CA PHE A 11 3.00 11.35 -5.73
C PHE A 11 2.15 10.09 -5.95
N ALA A 12 2.71 9.02 -6.50
CA ALA A 12 2.03 7.72 -6.59
C ALA A 12 1.61 7.22 -5.19
N PHE A 13 2.49 7.36 -4.20
CA PHE A 13 2.17 6.98 -2.83
C PHE A 13 1.08 7.87 -2.21
N VAL A 14 1.10 9.18 -2.46
CA VAL A 14 0.03 10.10 -2.01
C VAL A 14 -1.32 9.68 -2.60
N VAL A 15 -1.37 9.34 -3.89
CA VAL A 15 -2.60 8.84 -4.52
C VAL A 15 -3.04 7.52 -3.89
N ASP A 16 -2.11 6.58 -3.63
CA ASP A 16 -2.43 5.32 -2.96
C ASP A 16 -2.97 5.54 -1.53
N ILE A 17 -2.44 6.52 -0.78
CA ILE A 17 -2.98 6.90 0.54
C ILE A 17 -4.40 7.43 0.41
N LEU A 18 -4.68 8.31 -0.57
CA LEU A 18 -6.03 8.86 -0.77
C LEU A 18 -7.04 7.75 -1.09
N VAL A 19 -6.65 6.80 -1.94
CA VAL A 19 -7.49 5.64 -2.28
C VAL A 19 -7.73 4.78 -1.04
N LEU A 20 -6.69 4.47 -0.25
CA LEU A 20 -6.84 3.70 0.98
C LEU A 20 -7.69 4.42 2.01
N PHE A 21 -7.52 5.73 2.17
CA PHE A 21 -8.31 6.55 3.08
C PHE A 21 -9.79 6.50 2.71
N PHE A 22 -10.10 6.58 1.42
CA PHE A 22 -11.47 6.40 0.92
C PHE A 22 -12.06 5.04 1.33
N PHE A 23 -11.37 3.93 1.06
CA PHE A 23 -11.85 2.60 1.43
C PHE A 23 -11.97 2.38 2.94
N ILE A 24 -11.00 2.88 3.72
CA ILE A 24 -11.02 2.78 5.18
C ILE A 24 -12.18 3.61 5.76
N SER A 25 -12.44 4.81 5.21
CA SER A 25 -13.57 5.65 5.63
C SER A 25 -14.92 4.99 5.32
N LEU A 26 -15.03 4.32 4.16
CA LEU A 26 -16.22 3.56 3.79
C LEU A 26 -16.45 2.38 4.75
N LEU A 27 -15.38 1.65 5.09
CA LEU A 27 -15.42 0.55 6.05
C LEU A 27 -15.83 1.04 7.45
N PHE A 28 -15.27 2.17 7.90
CA PHE A 28 -15.67 2.80 9.17
C PHE A 28 -17.16 3.17 9.17
N ALA A 29 -17.62 3.86 8.11
CA ALA A 29 -19.01 4.25 7.97
C ALA A 29 -19.96 3.03 7.95
N ALA A 30 -19.58 1.95 7.26
CA ALA A 30 -20.34 0.71 7.23
C ALA A 30 -20.45 0.04 8.61
N ILE A 31 -19.35 -0.04 9.36
CA ILE A 31 -19.35 -0.62 10.72
C ILE A 31 -20.22 0.22 11.66
N VAL A 32 -20.02 1.54 11.68
CA VAL A 32 -20.75 2.44 12.58
C VAL A 32 -22.25 2.47 12.24
N THR A 33 -22.59 2.61 10.96
CA THR A 33 -24.00 2.64 10.51
C THR A 33 -24.69 1.31 10.74
N GLY A 34 -24.05 0.19 10.39
CA GLY A 34 -24.59 -1.15 10.61
C GLY A 34 -24.84 -1.43 12.10
N TYR A 35 -23.95 -0.94 12.96
CA TYR A 35 -24.12 -1.06 14.40
C TYR A 35 -25.25 -0.18 14.94
N LEU A 36 -25.31 1.09 14.50
CA LEU A 36 -26.38 2.03 14.90
C LEU A 36 -27.76 1.52 14.50
N LEU A 37 -27.91 0.93 13.32
CA LEU A 37 -29.16 0.32 12.86
C LEU A 37 -29.58 -0.88 13.71
N SER A 38 -28.62 -1.64 14.26
CA SER A 38 -28.89 -2.84 15.05
C SER A 38 -29.21 -2.53 16.52
N SER A 39 -28.50 -1.57 17.11
CA SER A 39 -28.50 -1.36 18.57
C SER A 39 -29.09 -0.02 19.04
N GLY A 40 -29.29 0.95 18.13
CA GLY A 40 -29.87 2.27 18.42
C GLY A 40 -29.00 3.22 19.26
N SER A 41 -27.93 2.75 19.92
CA SER A 41 -27.00 3.58 20.69
C SER A 41 -25.61 2.92 20.83
N ILE A 42 -24.58 3.74 20.98
CA ILE A 42 -23.19 3.28 21.18
C ILE A 42 -22.82 3.49 22.64
N LEU A 43 -22.63 2.39 23.38
CA LEU A 43 -22.15 2.43 24.77
C LEU A 43 -20.64 2.16 24.83
N ILE A 44 -19.99 2.63 25.90
CA ILE A 44 -18.54 2.57 26.12
C ILE A 44 -17.93 1.16 25.94
N PRO A 45 -18.52 0.06 26.48
CA PRO A 45 -17.93 -1.27 26.30
C PRO A 45 -17.87 -1.71 24.83
N GLN A 46 -18.83 -1.28 24.00
CA GLN A 46 -18.94 -1.67 22.60
C GLN A 46 -17.98 -0.91 21.71
N ILE A 47 -17.49 0.27 22.14
CA ILE A 47 -16.45 1.02 21.43
C ILE A 47 -15.18 0.16 21.29
N SER A 48 -14.82 -0.61 22.31
CA SER A 48 -13.62 -1.47 22.26
C SER A 48 -13.72 -2.55 21.18
N LEU A 49 -14.88 -3.22 21.08
CA LEU A 49 -15.15 -4.23 20.06
C LEU A 49 -15.19 -3.62 18.66
N LEU A 50 -15.89 -2.50 18.47
CA LEU A 50 -15.96 -1.80 17.18
C LEU A 50 -14.57 -1.35 16.72
N THR A 51 -13.76 -0.83 17.65
CA THR A 51 -12.38 -0.42 17.36
C THR A 51 -11.52 -1.61 16.95
N PHE A 52 -11.66 -2.76 17.62
CA PHE A 52 -10.95 -3.98 17.27
C PHE A 52 -11.33 -4.48 15.87
N ILE A 53 -12.63 -4.56 15.55
CA ILE A 53 -13.11 -4.95 14.22
C ILE A 53 -12.59 -3.99 13.15
N PHE A 54 -12.62 -2.68 13.41
CA PHE A 54 -12.09 -1.68 12.50
C PHE A 54 -10.57 -1.81 12.30
N ALA A 55 -9.80 -2.07 13.36
CA ALA A 55 -8.36 -2.29 13.27
C ALA A 55 -8.02 -3.53 12.44
N CYS A 56 -8.70 -4.65 12.67
CA CYS A 56 -8.53 -5.86 11.88
C CYS A 56 -8.94 -5.66 10.41
N GLY A 57 -10.07 -4.99 10.17
CA GLY A 57 -10.57 -4.69 8.84
C GLY A 57 -9.62 -3.78 8.05
N SER A 58 -9.13 -2.70 8.66
CA SER A 58 -8.18 -1.78 8.02
C SER A 58 -6.83 -2.44 7.68
N LEU A 59 -6.29 -3.28 8.58
CA LEU A 59 -5.10 -4.08 8.31
C LEU A 59 -5.31 -5.05 7.14
N PHE A 60 -6.46 -5.74 7.12
CA PHE A 60 -6.80 -6.65 6.03
C PHE A 60 -6.93 -5.90 4.70
N THR A 61 -7.65 -4.78 4.67
CA THR A 61 -7.80 -3.94 3.47
C THR A 61 -6.45 -3.44 2.97
N PHE A 62 -5.55 -3.00 3.86
CA PHE A 62 -4.21 -2.55 3.51
C PHE A 62 -3.39 -3.68 2.84
N ILE A 63 -3.29 -4.83 3.49
CA ILE A 63 -2.52 -5.98 2.99
C ILE A 63 -3.11 -6.46 1.65
N PHE A 64 -4.43 -6.58 1.58
CA PHE A 64 -5.13 -7.04 0.39
C PHE A 64 -4.92 -6.07 -0.79
N TYR A 65 -5.11 -4.76 -0.58
CA TYR A 65 -4.91 -3.73 -1.60
C TYR A 65 -3.50 -3.77 -2.20
N PHE A 66 -2.47 -3.73 -1.36
CA PHE A 66 -1.09 -3.74 -1.83
C PHE A 66 -0.68 -5.06 -2.45
N THR A 67 -1.12 -6.20 -1.90
CA THR A 67 -0.76 -7.52 -2.43
C THR A 67 -1.45 -7.78 -3.77
N TYR A 68 -2.77 -7.55 -3.84
CA TYR A 68 -3.56 -7.84 -5.03
C TYR A 68 -3.17 -6.95 -6.21
N LEU A 69 -3.02 -5.64 -6.00
CA LEU A 69 -2.68 -4.72 -7.09
C LEU A 69 -1.22 -4.85 -7.54
N THR A 70 -0.31 -5.19 -6.63
CA THR A 70 1.08 -5.44 -7.03
C THR A 70 1.21 -6.76 -7.78
N MET A 71 0.42 -7.78 -7.42
CA MET A 71 0.34 -9.04 -8.17
C MET A 71 -0.30 -8.82 -9.55
N ASN A 72 -1.45 -8.14 -9.59
CA ASN A 72 -2.23 -7.93 -10.81
C ASN A 72 -1.75 -6.66 -11.53
N GLY A 73 -0.83 -6.80 -12.49
CA GLY A 73 -0.34 -5.69 -13.32
C GLY A 73 0.90 -4.96 -12.79
N GLY A 74 1.48 -5.43 -11.67
CA GLY A 74 2.75 -4.92 -11.16
C GLY A 74 2.67 -3.50 -10.59
N ALA A 75 1.49 -2.94 -10.36
CA ALA A 75 1.35 -1.54 -10.03
C ALA A 75 0.07 -1.26 -9.23
N THR A 76 0.22 -0.54 -8.12
CA THR A 76 -0.87 0.06 -7.34
C THR A 76 -1.59 1.14 -8.15
N VAL A 77 -2.78 1.59 -7.71
CA VAL A 77 -3.57 2.59 -8.47
C VAL A 77 -2.77 3.86 -8.71
N GLY A 78 -2.11 4.39 -7.68
CA GLY A 78 -1.26 5.58 -7.81
C GLY A 78 -0.09 5.33 -8.76
N LYS A 79 0.57 4.17 -8.67
CA LYS A 79 1.65 3.81 -9.59
C LYS A 79 1.18 3.70 -11.04
N ARG A 80 0.00 3.11 -11.29
CA ARG A 80 -0.60 3.04 -12.63
C ARG A 80 -0.85 4.44 -13.19
N PHE A 81 -1.35 5.36 -12.37
CA PHE A 81 -1.60 6.75 -12.77
C PHE A 81 -0.32 7.46 -13.25
N PHE A 82 0.81 7.21 -12.58
CA PHE A 82 2.12 7.75 -12.97
C PHE A 82 2.93 6.86 -13.93
N GLN A 83 2.30 5.84 -14.52
CA GLN A 83 2.91 4.89 -15.46
C GLN A 83 4.12 4.16 -14.85
N LEU A 84 4.08 3.87 -13.56
CA LEU A 84 5.08 3.14 -12.81
C LEU A 84 4.68 1.67 -12.70
N ARG A 85 5.62 0.77 -12.98
CA ARG A 85 5.44 -0.67 -12.82
C ARG A 85 6.59 -1.26 -11.99
N VAL A 86 6.22 -2.10 -11.04
CA VAL A 86 7.12 -2.93 -10.24
C VAL A 86 7.34 -4.23 -10.98
N LEU A 87 8.59 -4.49 -11.33
CA LEU A 87 9.03 -5.72 -11.98
C LEU A 87 10.08 -6.40 -11.10
N ARG A 88 10.28 -7.70 -11.31
CA ARG A 88 11.46 -8.40 -10.78
C ARG A 88 12.72 -8.01 -11.56
N GLN A 89 13.87 -8.39 -11.00
CA GLN A 89 15.17 -8.27 -11.66
C GLN A 89 15.24 -8.98 -13.02
N ASP A 90 14.50 -10.08 -13.16
CA ASP A 90 14.37 -10.85 -14.41
C ASP A 90 13.38 -10.23 -15.42
N GLY A 91 12.78 -9.07 -15.09
CA GLY A 91 11.77 -8.41 -15.91
C GLY A 91 10.36 -9.00 -15.81
N SER A 92 10.18 -10.10 -15.07
CA SER A 92 8.87 -10.73 -14.87
C SER A 92 8.02 -10.00 -13.82
N GLY A 93 6.72 -10.31 -13.79
CA GLY A 93 5.81 -9.80 -12.76
C GLY A 93 6.13 -10.32 -11.35
N LEU A 94 5.61 -9.65 -10.32
CA LEU A 94 5.77 -10.13 -8.94
C LEU A 94 4.80 -11.28 -8.65
N ASN A 95 5.33 -12.42 -8.19
CA ASN A 95 4.52 -13.50 -7.61
C ASN A 95 3.81 -13.05 -6.32
N ALA A 96 2.66 -13.65 -6.02
CA ALA A 96 1.83 -13.35 -4.85
C ALA A 96 2.62 -13.32 -3.52
N GLY A 97 3.50 -14.30 -3.27
CA GLY A 97 4.30 -14.35 -2.03
C GLY A 97 5.27 -13.17 -1.89
N ARG A 98 5.87 -12.70 -2.99
CA ARG A 98 6.76 -11.53 -2.98
C ARG A 98 5.98 -10.23 -2.86
N ALA A 99 4.80 -10.14 -3.48
CA ALA A 99 3.90 -9.01 -3.30
C ALA A 99 3.44 -8.89 -1.84
N PHE A 100 3.14 -10.01 -1.18
CA PHE A 100 2.78 -10.06 0.24
C PHE A 100 3.95 -9.66 1.15
N MET A 101 5.15 -10.21 0.94
CA MET A 101 6.35 -9.77 1.66
C MET A 101 6.59 -8.27 1.52
N ARG A 102 6.40 -7.73 0.30
CA ARG A 102 6.50 -6.29 0.03
C ARG A 102 5.47 -5.49 0.83
N ALA A 103 4.23 -5.97 0.91
CA ALA A 103 3.17 -5.34 1.70
C ALA A 103 3.47 -5.37 3.21
N MET A 104 4.06 -6.45 3.73
CA MET A 104 4.44 -6.56 5.15
C MET A 104 5.62 -5.66 5.53
N ILE A 105 6.56 -5.42 4.61
CA ILE A 105 7.71 -4.53 4.84
C ILE A 105 7.30 -3.06 4.67
N TYR A 106 6.18 -2.79 4.01
CA TYR A 106 5.73 -1.44 3.70
C TYR A 106 5.54 -0.55 4.94
N PRO A 107 4.88 -0.99 6.04
CA PRO A 107 4.76 -0.20 7.27
C PRO A 107 6.12 0.15 7.89
N LEU A 108 7.06 -0.81 7.91
CA LEU A 108 8.43 -0.58 8.39
C LEU A 108 9.16 0.45 7.51
N SER A 109 8.95 0.37 6.20
CA SER A 109 9.47 1.33 5.23
C SER A 109 8.91 2.74 5.47
N LEU A 110 7.63 2.84 5.80
CA LEU A 110 6.93 4.10 6.03
C LEU A 110 7.47 4.80 7.29
N THR A 111 7.70 4.05 8.37
CA THR A 111 8.36 4.55 9.59
C THR A 111 9.80 5.00 9.32
N LEU A 112 10.51 4.27 8.45
CA LEU A 112 11.89 4.55 8.06
C LEU A 112 11.97 5.37 6.76
N TRP A 113 11.10 6.37 6.59
CA TRP A 113 11.03 7.17 5.37
C TRP A 113 12.38 7.77 4.97
N PHE A 114 13.11 8.35 5.93
CA PHE A 114 14.44 8.92 5.71
C PHE A 114 15.44 7.89 5.17
N VAL A 115 15.37 6.65 5.66
CA VAL A 115 16.24 5.55 5.19
C VAL A 115 15.83 5.10 3.78
N ASN A 116 14.55 5.22 3.41
CA ASN A 116 14.10 4.97 2.03
C ASN A 116 14.54 6.04 1.05
N VAL A 117 14.57 7.30 1.48
CA VAL A 117 15.13 8.39 0.68
C VAL A 117 16.65 8.22 0.51
N LEU A 118 17.37 7.90 1.60
CA LEU A 118 18.80 7.62 1.56
C LEU A 118 19.14 6.43 0.67
N SER A 119 18.44 5.30 0.81
CA SER A 119 18.62 4.14 -0.06
C SER A 119 18.27 4.43 -1.52
N ALA A 120 17.22 5.21 -1.78
CA ALA A 120 16.94 5.62 -3.16
C ALA A 120 18.04 6.51 -3.75
N LEU A 121 18.67 7.39 -2.95
CA LEU A 121 19.78 8.23 -3.42
C LEU A 121 21.10 7.44 -3.60
N LEU A 122 21.37 6.48 -2.71
CA LEU A 122 22.65 5.76 -2.67
C LEU A 122 22.64 4.42 -3.44
N LEU A 123 21.47 3.79 -3.64
CA LEU A 123 21.32 2.43 -4.17
C LEU A 123 20.46 2.42 -5.44
N ASP A 124 20.87 3.17 -6.46
CA ASP A 124 20.28 3.16 -7.81
C ASP A 124 18.80 3.58 -7.90
N GLY A 125 18.28 4.32 -6.91
CA GLY A 125 16.84 4.61 -6.86
C GLY A 125 16.01 3.45 -6.31
N ARG A 126 16.58 2.51 -5.54
CA ARG A 126 15.83 1.42 -4.90
C ARG A 126 15.54 1.74 -3.45
N MET A 127 14.28 1.56 -3.04
CA MET A 127 13.89 1.65 -1.64
C MET A 127 14.19 0.33 -0.92
N ILE A 128 14.25 0.33 0.42
CA ILE A 128 14.61 -0.84 1.23
C ILE A 128 13.71 -2.03 0.91
N HIS A 129 12.40 -1.80 0.83
CA HIS A 129 11.44 -2.83 0.49
C HIS A 129 11.59 -3.37 -0.95
N ASP A 130 12.12 -2.56 -1.87
CA ASP A 130 12.41 -3.01 -3.23
C ASP A 130 13.68 -3.88 -3.26
N ILE A 131 14.68 -3.56 -2.43
CA ILE A 131 15.92 -4.35 -2.27
C ILE A 131 15.60 -5.72 -1.66
N VAL A 132 14.86 -5.75 -0.54
CA VAL A 132 14.53 -6.99 0.18
C VAL A 132 13.74 -7.95 -0.70
N VAL A 133 12.85 -7.43 -1.56
CA VAL A 133 11.99 -8.24 -2.43
C VAL A 133 12.65 -8.54 -3.79
N GLY A 134 13.79 -7.92 -4.09
CA GLY A 134 14.48 -8.04 -5.36
C GLY A 134 13.64 -7.49 -6.52
N SER A 135 12.98 -6.35 -6.31
CA SER A 135 12.10 -5.70 -7.27
C SER A 135 12.61 -4.31 -7.67
N TRP A 136 12.22 -3.85 -8.86
CA TRP A 136 12.64 -2.58 -9.45
C TRP A 136 11.40 -1.84 -9.97
N VAL A 137 11.33 -0.54 -9.73
CA VAL A 137 10.24 0.31 -10.23
C VAL A 137 10.71 1.03 -11.48
N VAL A 138 10.10 0.68 -12.60
CA VAL A 138 10.37 1.27 -13.91
C VAL A 138 9.20 2.13 -14.36
N ARG A 139 9.51 3.19 -15.11
CA ARG A 139 8.48 3.92 -15.85
C ARG A 139 8.23 3.20 -17.17
N VAL A 140 6.99 2.85 -17.44
CA VAL A 140 6.56 2.26 -18.71
C VAL A 140 6.05 3.41 -19.58
N GLU A 141 6.81 3.82 -20.59
CA GLU A 141 6.30 4.72 -21.62
C GLU A 141 5.31 3.89 -22.46
N LEU A 142 4.06 4.37 -22.56
CA LEU A 142 3.03 3.78 -23.43
C LEU A 142 3.41 3.98 -24.89
#